data_AF-A0A2K2VUE9-F1
#
_entry.id   AF-A0A2K2VUE9-F1
#
_cell.length_a   1.000
_cell.length_b   1.000
_cell.length_c   1.000
_cell.angle_alpha   90.00
_cell.angle_beta   90.00
_cell.angle_gamma   90.00
#
_symmetry.space_group_name_H-M   'P 1'
#
loop_
_entity.id
_entity.type
_entity.pdbx_description
1 polymer ?
#
loop_
_entity_poly.entity_id
_entity_poly.type
_entity_poly.pdbx_seq_one_letter_code
_entity_poly.pdbx_strand_id
1 'polypeptide(L)'
;MEENVRQELDTLKQMLNNWKRGFLSWASPDGDNDYVLLEFTEEIQEQVYPLVTRLRETEHLTNSEAQEFMDYCHSQVEDLRDQLRQVETDQSE
;
A
#
# COMPACT_ATOMS: atom_id res chain seq x y z
N MET A 1 18.71 -7.17 8.73
CA MET A 1 17.82 -8.06 7.94
C MET A 1 18.57 -9.19 7.21
N GLU A 2 18.05 -10.43 7.33
CA GLU A 2 18.43 -11.59 6.51
C GLU A 2 18.05 -11.37 5.03
N GLU A 3 18.72 -12.07 4.09
CA GLU A 3 18.51 -11.87 2.65
C GLU A 3 17.13 -12.33 2.17
N ASN A 4 16.66 -13.48 2.63
CA ASN A 4 15.31 -13.99 2.36
C ASN A 4 14.22 -13.02 2.83
N VAL A 5 14.39 -12.42 4.02
CA VAL A 5 13.44 -11.45 4.57
C VAL A 5 13.40 -10.18 3.70
N ARG A 6 14.57 -9.70 3.24
CA ARG A 6 14.64 -8.56 2.32
C ARG A 6 13.90 -8.84 1.01
N GLN A 7 14.13 -10.01 0.41
CA GLN A 7 13.46 -10.43 -0.81
C GLN A 7 11.93 -10.56 -0.63
N GLU A 8 11.48 -11.06 0.52
CA GLU A 8 10.07 -11.13 0.86
C GLU A 8 9.45 -9.74 0.97
N LEU A 9 10.11 -8.80 1.65
CA LEU A 9 9.65 -7.41 1.73
C LEU A 9 9.62 -6.73 0.36
N ASP A 10 10.62 -6.95 -0.50
CA ASP A 10 10.62 -6.40 -1.85
C ASP A 10 9.51 -7.00 -2.72
N THR A 11 9.18 -8.28 -2.51
CA THR A 11 8.03 -8.93 -3.16
C THR A 11 6.72 -8.29 -2.70
N LEU A 12 6.55 -8.03 -1.41
CA LEU A 12 5.38 -7.33 -0.87
C LEU A 12 5.26 -5.91 -1.43
N LYS A 13 6.37 -5.17 -1.59
CA LYS A 13 6.36 -3.85 -2.25
C LYS A 13 5.87 -3.93 -3.69
N GLN A 14 6.30 -4.94 -4.45
CA GLN A 14 5.84 -5.15 -5.83
C GLN A 14 4.35 -5.50 -5.88
N MET A 15 3.90 -6.36 -4.97
CA MET A 15 2.49 -6.72 -4.84
C MET A 15 1.61 -5.50 -4.56
N LEU A 16 2.01 -4.66 -3.59
CA LEU A 16 1.32 -3.40 -3.28
C LEU A 16 1.23 -2.46 -4.48
N ASN A 17 2.30 -2.33 -5.26
CA ASN A 17 2.28 -1.53 -6.48
C ASN A 17 1.31 -2.08 -7.53
N ASN A 18 1.22 -3.41 -7.66
CA ASN A 18 0.27 -4.04 -8.58
C ASN A 18 -1.18 -3.86 -8.12
N TRP A 19 -1.45 -4.03 -6.83
CA TRP A 19 -2.77 -3.77 -6.25
C TRP A 19 -3.19 -2.32 -6.45
N LYS A 20 -2.31 -1.37 -6.12
CA LYS A 20 -2.57 0.06 -6.31
C LYS A 20 -2.97 0.38 -7.75
N ARG A 21 -2.27 -0.18 -8.75
CA ARG A 21 -2.66 -0.04 -10.17
C ARG A 21 -4.04 -0.64 -10.47
N GLY A 22 -4.35 -1.78 -9.86
CA GLY A 22 -5.68 -2.39 -9.94
C GLY A 22 -6.77 -1.50 -9.37
N PHE A 23 -6.58 -0.97 -8.15
CA PHE A 23 -7.51 -0.05 -7.51
C PHE A 23 -7.65 1.26 -8.29
N LEU A 24 -6.57 1.83 -8.82
CA LEU A 24 -6.64 3.02 -9.66
C LEU A 24 -7.52 2.83 -10.91
N SER A 25 -7.62 1.61 -11.43
CA SER A 25 -8.52 1.31 -12.56
C SER A 25 -10.01 1.40 -12.20
N TRP A 26 -10.34 1.46 -10.91
CA TRP A 26 -11.70 1.65 -10.41
C TRP A 26 -12.07 3.13 -10.25
N ALA A 27 -11.09 4.03 -10.44
CA ALA A 27 -11.30 5.46 -10.29
C ALA A 27 -12.38 5.97 -11.26
N SER A 28 -13.35 6.67 -10.70
CA SER A 28 -14.38 7.40 -11.41
C SER A 28 -13.92 8.83 -11.68
N PRO A 29 -14.02 9.33 -12.92
CA PRO A 29 -13.72 10.73 -13.23
C PRO A 29 -14.75 11.71 -12.62
N ASP A 30 -15.96 11.23 -12.32
CA ASP A 30 -17.04 12.03 -11.74
C ASP A 30 -16.88 12.24 -10.22
N GLY A 31 -15.80 11.72 -9.62
CA GLY A 31 -15.55 11.73 -8.18
C GLY A 31 -16.10 10.51 -7.45
N ASP A 32 -16.27 10.65 -6.13
CA ASP A 32 -16.70 9.59 -5.20
C ASP A 32 -15.71 8.41 -5.10
N ASN A 33 -14.41 8.70 -5.20
CA ASN A 33 -13.34 7.69 -5.17
C ASN A 33 -12.90 7.26 -3.76
N ASP A 34 -13.55 7.76 -2.70
CA ASP A 34 -13.17 7.46 -1.31
C ASP A 34 -13.26 5.95 -1.00
N TYR A 35 -14.19 5.23 -1.63
CA TYR A 35 -14.29 3.77 -1.46
C TYR A 35 -13.06 3.05 -2.02
N VAL A 36 -12.46 3.52 -3.12
CA VAL A 36 -11.25 2.92 -3.71
C VAL A 36 -10.09 3.00 -2.73
N LEU A 37 -9.98 4.15 -2.06
CA LEU A 37 -8.95 4.36 -1.04
C LEU A 37 -9.20 3.51 0.21
N LEU A 38 -10.46 3.37 0.62
CA LEU A 38 -10.86 2.54 1.75
C LEU A 38 -10.50 1.07 1.50
N GLU A 39 -10.96 0.51 0.36
CA GLU A 39 -10.72 -0.90 0.00
C GLU A 39 -9.22 -1.21 -0.12
N PHE A 40 -8.44 -0.31 -0.73
CA PHE A 40 -6.99 -0.48 -0.79
C PHE A 40 -6.34 -0.47 0.61
N THR A 41 -6.80 0.41 1.49
CA THR A 41 -6.30 0.48 2.87
C THR A 41 -6.65 -0.79 3.65
N GLU A 42 -7.86 -1.31 3.49
CA GLU A 42 -8.33 -2.54 4.13
C GLU A 42 -7.51 -3.75 3.68
N GLU A 43 -7.26 -3.91 2.37
CA GLU A 43 -6.41 -5.00 1.87
C GLU A 43 -4.97 -4.96 2.42
N ILE A 44 -4.39 -3.78 2.61
CA ILE A 44 -3.08 -3.65 3.27
C ILE A 44 -3.17 -4.12 4.72
N GLN A 45 -4.20 -3.69 5.45
CA GLN A 45 -4.38 -4.04 6.86
C GLN A 45 -4.64 -5.54 7.06
N GLU A 46 -5.40 -6.16 6.17
CA GLU A 46 -5.74 -7.58 6.28
C GLU A 46 -4.62 -8.50 5.82
N GLN A 47 -3.90 -8.14 4.75
CA GLN A 47 -2.93 -9.04 4.12
C GLN A 47 -1.48 -8.74 4.51
N VAL A 48 -1.11 -7.46 4.64
CA VAL A 48 0.30 -7.05 4.80
C VAL A 48 0.67 -6.86 6.27
N TYR A 49 -0.18 -6.21 7.06
CA TYR A 49 0.13 -5.91 8.46
C TYR A 49 0.39 -7.16 9.32
N PRO A 50 -0.37 -8.27 9.17
CA PRO A 50 -0.10 -9.49 9.93
C PRO A 50 1.27 -10.10 9.61
N LEU A 51 1.69 -10.03 8.34
CA LEU A 51 2.99 -10.55 7.90
C LEU A 51 4.15 -9.76 8.51
N VAL A 52 4.11 -8.43 8.39
CA VAL A 52 5.14 -7.54 8.96
C VAL A 52 5.20 -7.67 10.49
N THR A 53 4.03 -7.74 11.13
CA THR A 53 3.91 -7.96 12.57
C THR A 53 4.56 -9.28 12.98
N ARG A 54 4.28 -10.36 12.26
CA ARG A 54 4.88 -11.68 12.52
C ARG A 54 6.39 -11.66 12.35
N LEU A 55 6.91 -11.07 11.28
CA LEU A 55 8.35 -10.96 11.03
C LEU A 55 9.07 -10.17 12.14
N ARG A 56 8.42 -9.13 12.69
CA ARG A 56 8.92 -8.40 13.87
C ARG A 56 8.90 -9.27 15.12
N GLU A 57 7.79 -9.96 15.39
CA GLU A 57 7.61 -10.79 16.58
C GLU A 57 8.56 -12.00 16.62
N THR A 58 8.94 -12.52 15.46
CA THR A 58 9.94 -13.59 15.34
C THR A 58 11.36 -13.05 15.13
N GLU A 59 11.61 -11.77 15.42
CA GLU A 59 12.93 -11.11 15.40
C GLU A 59 13.63 -11.09 14.02
N HIS A 60 12.90 -11.35 12.93
CA HIS A 60 13.43 -11.20 11.56
C HIS A 60 13.50 -9.73 11.12
N LEU A 61 12.67 -8.88 11.75
CA LEU A 61 12.72 -7.42 11.65
C LEU A 61 12.93 -6.81 13.02
N THR A 62 13.76 -5.77 13.07
CA THR A 62 13.77 -4.83 14.18
C THR A 62 12.50 -3.97 14.17
N ASN A 63 12.20 -3.31 15.30
CA ASN A 63 11.10 -2.35 15.37
C ASN A 63 11.25 -1.23 14.33
N SER A 64 12.48 -0.78 14.06
CA SER A 64 12.74 0.27 13.07
C SER A 64 12.48 -0.21 11.65
N GLU A 65 12.93 -1.42 11.28
CA GLU A 65 12.70 -1.99 9.95
C GLU A 65 11.20 -2.27 9.72
N ALA A 66 10.49 -2.76 10.74
CA ALA A 66 9.04 -2.93 10.67
C ALA A 66 8.32 -1.59 10.51
N GLN A 67 8.68 -0.56 11.30
CA GLN A 67 8.10 0.77 11.18
C GLN A 67 8.34 1.37 9.79
N GLU A 68 9.57 1.27 9.26
CA GLU A 68 9.91 1.75 7.92
C GLU A 68 9.02 1.11 6.85
N PHE A 69 8.72 -0.19 6.97
CA PHE A 69 7.83 -0.86 6.03
C PHE A 69 6.37 -0.43 6.19
N MET A 70 5.93 -0.15 7.41
CA MET A 70 4.58 0.38 7.67
C MET A 70 4.42 1.80 7.13
N ASP A 71 5.45 2.63 7.27
CA ASP A 71 5.52 3.98 6.68
C ASP A 71 5.48 3.90 5.15
N TYR A 72 6.19 2.93 4.55
CA TYR A 72 6.06 2.64 3.13
C TYR A 72 4.61 2.32 2.74
N CYS A 73 3.94 1.42 3.46
CA CYS A 73 2.54 1.08 3.18
C CYS A 73 1.63 2.33 3.25
N HIS A 74 1.81 3.17 4.28
CA HIS A 74 1.05 4.42 4.41
C HIS A 74 1.31 5.37 3.23
N SER A 75 2.57 5.51 2.79
CA SER A 75 2.90 6.32 1.62
C SER A 75 2.24 5.83 0.32
N GLN A 76 1.99 4.53 0.19
CA GLN A 76 1.28 3.99 -0.98
C GLN A 76 -0.20 4.38 -0.98
N VAL A 77 -0.82 4.48 0.21
CA VAL A 77 -2.20 4.96 0.36
C VAL A 77 -2.29 6.44 -0.01
N GLU A 78 -1.36 7.26 0.49
CA GLU A 78 -1.31 8.68 0.16
C GLU A 78 -1.04 8.92 -1.34
N ASP A 79 -0.13 8.14 -1.94
CA ASP A 79 0.14 8.20 -3.38
C ASP A 79 -1.10 7.81 -4.22
N LEU A 80 -1.87 6.80 -3.79
CA LEU A 80 -3.14 6.47 -4.45
C LEU A 80 -4.15 7.62 -4.32
N ARG A 81 -4.30 8.21 -3.14
CA ARG A 81 -5.19 9.36 -2.91
C ARG A 81 -4.86 10.51 -3.87
N ASP A 82 -3.59 10.83 -4.03
CA ASP A 82 -3.16 11.90 -4.93
C ASP A 82 -3.42 11.56 -6.41
N GLN A 83 -3.25 10.30 -6.80
CA GLN A 83 -3.60 9.84 -8.16
C GLN A 83 -5.11 9.89 -8.43
N LEU A 84 -5.95 9.51 -7.46
CA LEU A 84 -7.41 9.61 -7.59
C LEU A 84 -7.86 11.06 -7.79
N ARG A 85 -7.28 12.01 -7.05
CA ARG A 85 -7.55 13.45 -7.23
C ARG A 85 -7.15 13.96 -8.60
N GLN A 86 -6.06 13.44 -9.17
CA GLN A 86 -5.65 13.79 -10.53
C GLN A 86 -6.67 13.32 -11.56
N VAL A 87 -7.18 12.08 -11.43
CA VAL A 87 -8.22 11.54 -12.31
C VAL A 87 -9.50 12.40 -12.31
N GLU A 88 -9.91 12.91 -11.15
CA GLU A 88 -11.06 13.80 -11.02
C GLU A 88 -10.82 15.18 -11.67
N THR A 89 -9.58 15.68 -11.60
CA THR A 89 -9.22 17.00 -12.11
C THR A 89 -9.01 17.02 -13.62
N ASP A 90 -8.42 15.97 -14.20
CA ASP A 90 -8.11 15.87 -15.63
C ASP A 90 -9.36 15.82 -16.54
N GLN A 91 -10.56 15.59 -15.99
CA GLN A 91 -11.83 15.65 -16.72
C GLN A 91 -12.58 16.98 -16.57
N SER A 92 -12.05 17.88 -15.74
CA SER A 92 -12.62 19.22 -15.52
C SER A 92 -12.05 20.29 -16.47
N GLU A 93 -11.12 19.93 -17.36
CA GLU A 93 -10.55 20.79 -18.43
C GLU A 93 -11.13 20.47 -19.82
#